data_AF-A0A8I1QH89-F1
#
_entry.id   AF-A0A8I1QH89-F1
#
_cell.length_a   1.000
_cell.length_b   1.000
_cell.length_c   1.000
_cell.angle_alpha   90.00
_cell.angle_beta   90.00
_cell.angle_gamma   90.00
#
_symmetry.space_group_name_H-M   'P 1'
#
loop_
_entity.id
_entity.type
_entity.pdbx_description
1 polymer ?
#
loop_
_entity_poly.entity_id
_entity_poly.type
_entity_poly.pdbx_seq_one_letter_code
_entity_poly.pdbx_strand_id
1 'polypeptide(L)'
;MFRLNTRALLAIAGLAAMTASVLAHGGATGIVGERMMGMMMLSEQVKLLTPVRGGGGSADPVAVSEAASMIEMHGGPAMTKLFPADSIEGPSVARPEIWQRWQEFSDYADRLSQLAAELRLAATAPEARVTAAEQALPATLEGEWGKLDVAALLGIADDPETIDKMVTGSIENTFIRKPTTIFADITATCSSCHASFRR
;
A
#
# COMPACT_ATOMS: atom_id res chain seq x y z
N MET A 1 20.06 67.82 -3.53
CA MET A 1 18.69 67.34 -3.83
C MET A 1 18.80 66.11 -4.73
N PHE A 2 18.90 64.92 -4.15
CA PHE A 2 18.82 63.66 -4.92
C PHE A 2 17.35 63.38 -5.20
N ARG A 3 16.93 63.45 -6.47
CA ARG A 3 15.60 63.01 -6.88
C ARG A 3 15.56 61.48 -6.84
N LEU A 4 14.93 60.94 -5.80
CA LEU A 4 14.69 59.50 -5.69
C LEU A 4 13.66 59.12 -6.76
N ASN A 5 14.10 58.37 -7.77
CA ASN A 5 13.26 57.92 -8.87
C ASN A 5 12.18 56.97 -8.31
N THR A 6 10.92 57.40 -8.28
CA THR A 6 9.77 56.62 -7.81
C THR A 6 9.58 55.30 -8.56
N ARG A 7 10.18 55.15 -9.73
CA ARG A 7 10.22 53.90 -10.52
C ARG A 7 11.19 52.84 -9.97
N ALA A 8 12.20 53.25 -9.18
CA ALA A 8 13.17 52.32 -8.59
C ALA A 8 12.66 51.69 -7.27
N LEU A 9 11.62 52.27 -6.65
CA LEU A 9 11.04 51.77 -5.40
C LEU A 9 9.97 50.68 -5.60
N LEU A 10 9.52 50.45 -6.85
CA LEU A 10 8.50 49.45 -7.18
C LEU A 10 9.07 48.10 -7.65
N ALA A 11 10.40 47.97 -7.75
CA ALA A 11 11.06 46.76 -8.26
C ALA A 11 11.68 45.87 -7.16
N ILE A 12 11.35 46.09 -5.88
CA ILE A 12 11.83 45.29 -4.73
C ILE A 12 10.64 44.65 -3.97
N ALA A 13 9.50 44.45 -4.64
CA ALA A 13 8.28 43.90 -4.02
C ALA A 13 7.90 42.51 -4.56
N GLY A 14 8.89 41.69 -4.93
CA GLY A 14 8.64 40.43 -5.66
C GLY A 14 9.40 39.20 -5.19
N LEU A 15 9.88 39.15 -3.94
CA LEU A 15 10.62 37.97 -3.45
C LEU A 15 10.29 37.54 -2.02
N ALA A 16 9.01 37.59 -1.63
CA ALA A 16 8.57 37.08 -0.34
C ALA A 16 7.19 36.41 -0.45
N ALA A 17 7.11 35.28 -1.16
CA ALA A 17 5.90 34.48 -1.15
C ALA A 17 6.19 33.00 -1.44
N MET A 18 6.98 32.34 -0.58
CA MET A 18 7.07 30.86 -0.55
C MET A 18 7.47 30.37 0.86
N THR A 19 6.70 30.66 1.90
CA THR A 19 6.90 30.03 3.24
C THR A 19 5.60 29.63 3.92
N ALA A 20 4.55 29.32 3.16
CA ALA A 20 3.26 28.93 3.73
C ALA A 20 2.91 27.46 3.48
N SER A 21 3.77 26.55 3.97
CA SER A 21 3.43 25.12 4.10
C SER A 21 3.86 24.56 5.47
N VAL A 22 3.76 25.37 6.53
CA VAL A 22 4.28 25.03 7.87
C VAL A 22 3.29 24.27 8.77
N LEU A 23 2.05 24.00 8.33
CA LEU A 23 0.98 23.57 9.25
C LEU A 23 0.51 22.11 9.15
N ALA A 24 0.96 21.31 8.18
CA ALA A 24 0.50 19.92 8.08
C ALA A 24 1.21 18.95 9.06
N HIS A 25 2.39 19.32 9.59
CA HIS A 25 3.24 18.44 10.40
C HIS A 25 3.63 19.08 11.75
N GLY A 26 2.76 19.92 12.33
CA GLY A 26 3.05 20.62 13.58
C GLY A 26 4.28 21.54 13.52
N GLY A 27 4.61 22.08 12.34
CA GLY A 27 5.79 22.93 12.14
C GLY A 27 7.09 22.20 11.82
N ALA A 28 7.07 20.87 11.62
CA ALA A 28 8.29 20.10 11.29
C ALA A 28 8.93 20.58 9.99
N THR A 29 10.23 20.79 10.01
CA THR A 29 11.05 21.12 8.83
C THR A 29 12.17 20.09 8.66
N GLY A 30 12.85 20.12 7.50
CA GLY A 30 13.93 19.20 7.17
C GLY A 30 13.51 17.73 7.27
N ILE A 31 14.44 16.87 7.67
CA ILE A 31 14.26 15.41 7.69
C ILE A 31 13.09 14.94 8.57
N VAL A 32 12.78 15.69 9.64
CA VAL A 32 11.64 15.38 10.52
C VAL A 32 10.32 15.62 9.79
N GLY A 33 10.22 16.73 9.04
CA GLY A 33 9.06 17.01 8.20
C GLY A 33 8.90 15.99 7.07
N GLU A 34 9.99 15.62 6.41
CA GLU A 34 10.01 14.63 5.33
C GLU A 34 9.50 13.25 5.80
N ARG A 35 9.98 12.73 6.94
CA ARG A 35 9.45 11.45 7.46
C ARG A 35 8.01 11.53 7.91
N MET A 36 7.58 12.65 8.50
CA MET A 36 6.19 12.80 8.93
C MET A 36 5.25 12.82 7.72
N MET A 37 5.66 13.48 6.63
CA MET A 37 4.94 13.45 5.35
C MET A 37 4.91 12.03 4.77
N GLY A 38 6.04 11.31 4.78
CA GLY A 38 6.13 9.92 4.37
C GLY A 38 5.14 9.01 5.11
N MET A 39 5.06 9.16 6.44
CA MET A 39 4.12 8.39 7.27
C MET A 39 2.66 8.73 6.99
N MET A 40 2.33 9.99 6.67
CA MET A 40 0.98 10.36 6.30
C MET A 40 0.59 9.77 4.95
N MET A 41 1.47 9.84 3.94
CA MET A 41 1.23 9.21 2.64
C MET A 41 1.03 7.70 2.80
N LEU A 42 1.87 7.01 3.58
CA LEU A 42 1.66 5.61 3.94
C LEU A 42 0.28 5.36 4.57
N SER A 43 -0.16 6.23 5.49
CA SER A 43 -1.48 6.09 6.12
C SER A 43 -2.64 6.23 5.13
N GLU A 44 -2.50 7.09 4.12
CA GLU A 44 -3.51 7.29 3.08
C GLU A 44 -3.63 6.04 2.20
N GLN A 45 -2.49 5.45 1.82
CA GLN A 45 -2.50 4.20 1.05
C GLN A 45 -3.11 3.04 1.84
N VAL A 46 -2.76 2.89 3.13
CA VAL A 46 -3.37 1.86 3.99
C VAL A 46 -4.88 2.05 4.12
N LYS A 47 -5.38 3.30 4.15
CA LYS A 47 -6.83 3.58 4.15
C LYS A 47 -7.50 3.15 2.85
N LEU A 48 -6.88 3.41 1.69
CA LEU A 48 -7.40 2.96 0.39
C LEU A 48 -7.53 1.44 0.32
N LEU A 49 -6.69 0.70 1.04
CA LEU A 49 -6.73 -0.75 1.13
C LEU A 49 -7.78 -1.30 2.13
N THR A 50 -8.52 -0.46 2.86
CA THR A 50 -9.55 -0.91 3.82
C THR A 50 -10.58 -1.88 3.23
N PRO A 51 -11.07 -1.72 1.98
CA PRO A 51 -11.99 -2.68 1.37
C PRO A 51 -11.41 -4.10 1.24
N VAL A 52 -10.08 -4.25 1.14
CA VAL A 52 -9.41 -5.57 1.08
C VAL A 52 -9.71 -6.39 2.33
N ARG A 53 -9.85 -5.76 3.50
CA ARG A 53 -10.20 -6.42 4.77
C ARG A 53 -11.52 -7.20 4.70
N GLY A 54 -12.48 -6.72 3.90
CA GLY A 54 -13.81 -7.32 3.77
C GLY A 54 -13.87 -8.58 2.90
N GLY A 55 -12.74 -9.10 2.42
CA GLY A 55 -12.70 -10.27 1.54
C GLY A 55 -12.38 -9.96 0.07
N GLY A 56 -11.92 -8.75 -0.25
CA GLY A 56 -11.45 -8.36 -1.59
C GLY A 56 -12.53 -8.17 -2.66
N GLY A 57 -13.74 -8.69 -2.47
CA GLY A 57 -14.78 -8.70 -3.51
C GLY A 57 -15.33 -7.35 -3.95
N SER A 58 -15.11 -6.30 -3.16
CA SER A 58 -15.47 -4.92 -3.49
C SER A 58 -14.25 -4.04 -3.79
N ALA A 59 -13.03 -4.59 -3.74
CA ALA A 59 -11.81 -3.83 -3.94
C ALA A 59 -11.37 -3.95 -5.40
N ASP A 60 -11.20 -2.83 -6.10
CA ASP A 60 -10.64 -2.82 -7.45
C ASP A 60 -9.20 -3.36 -7.43
N PRO A 61 -8.90 -4.48 -8.12
CA PRO A 61 -7.56 -5.05 -8.17
C PRO A 61 -6.48 -4.07 -8.64
N VAL A 62 -6.81 -3.14 -9.54
CA VAL A 62 -5.87 -2.13 -10.04
C VAL A 62 -5.55 -1.12 -8.93
N ALA A 63 -6.58 -0.56 -8.30
CA ALA A 63 -6.41 0.36 -7.18
C ALA A 63 -5.64 -0.26 -6.01
N VAL A 64 -5.88 -1.55 -5.70
CA VAL A 64 -5.12 -2.29 -4.67
C VAL A 64 -3.65 -2.41 -5.05
N SER A 65 -3.36 -2.75 -6.31
CA SER A 65 -1.99 -2.85 -6.83
C SER A 65 -1.26 -1.51 -6.77
N GLU A 66 -1.92 -0.40 -7.15
CA GLU A 66 -1.35 0.95 -7.11
C GLU A 66 -1.07 1.41 -5.67
N ALA A 67 -2.03 1.25 -4.76
CA ALA A 67 -1.84 1.59 -3.36
C ALA A 67 -0.71 0.77 -2.72
N ALA A 68 -0.63 -0.53 -3.04
CA ALA A 68 0.46 -1.40 -2.60
C ALA A 68 1.82 -0.95 -3.16
N SER A 69 1.90 -0.55 -4.43
CA SER A 69 3.11 0.01 -5.03
C SER A 69 3.60 1.28 -4.29
N MET A 70 2.67 2.16 -3.93
CA MET A 70 2.99 3.37 -3.16
C MET A 70 3.53 3.02 -1.75
N ILE A 71 2.98 2.01 -1.08
CA ILE A 71 3.52 1.53 0.21
C ILE A 71 4.92 0.94 0.03
N GLU A 72 5.13 0.13 -1.02
CA GLU A 72 6.42 -0.49 -1.35
C GLU A 72 7.52 0.58 -1.49
N MET A 73 7.23 1.67 -2.21
CA MET A 73 8.16 2.79 -2.44
C MET A 73 8.51 3.58 -1.18
N HIS A 74 7.62 3.63 -0.19
CA HIS A 74 7.84 4.36 1.06
C HIS A 74 8.37 3.48 2.20
N GLY A 75 8.45 2.16 2.02
CA GLY A 75 9.02 1.21 2.97
C GLY A 75 10.54 1.05 2.85
N GLY A 76 11.07 0.06 3.58
CA GLY A 76 12.45 -0.42 3.47
C GLY A 76 13.51 0.68 3.58
N PRO A 77 14.55 0.67 2.72
CA PRO A 77 15.61 1.67 2.72
C PRO A 77 15.14 3.10 2.48
N ALA A 78 14.02 3.31 1.78
CA ALA A 78 13.46 4.65 1.57
C ALA A 78 12.99 5.24 2.90
N MET A 79 12.37 4.41 3.76
CA MET A 79 11.97 4.82 5.10
C MET A 79 13.16 5.06 6.02
N THR A 80 14.09 4.11 6.12
CA THR A 80 15.18 4.16 7.09
C THR A 80 16.13 5.34 6.85
N LYS A 81 16.31 5.77 5.59
CA LYS A 81 17.07 6.98 5.25
C LYS A 81 16.55 8.26 5.89
N LEU A 82 15.27 8.30 6.29
CA LEU A 82 14.66 9.46 6.94
C LEU A 82 14.84 9.48 8.48
N PHE A 83 15.61 8.54 9.03
CA PHE A 83 15.92 8.43 10.45
C PHE A 83 17.44 8.49 10.73
N PRO A 84 18.14 9.55 10.30
CA PRO A 84 19.54 9.74 10.68
C PRO A 84 19.67 9.88 12.20
N ALA A 85 20.84 9.53 12.74
CA ALA A 85 21.16 9.72 14.16
C ALA A 85 20.86 11.16 14.60
N ASP A 86 20.51 11.31 15.88
CA ASP A 86 20.22 12.61 16.51
C ASP A 86 19.05 13.41 15.90
N SER A 87 18.21 12.80 15.06
CA SER A 87 17.03 13.46 14.47
C SER A 87 15.78 13.39 15.35
N ILE A 88 15.91 13.54 16.67
CA ILE A 88 14.79 13.48 17.64
C ILE A 88 14.17 14.82 18.01
N GLU A 89 14.74 15.91 17.51
CA GLU A 89 14.28 17.25 17.86
C GLU A 89 12.83 17.52 17.42
N GLY A 90 12.16 18.37 18.20
CA GLY A 90 10.74 18.67 18.01
C GLY A 90 10.42 19.16 16.60
N PRO A 91 9.25 18.81 16.03
CA PRO A 91 8.11 18.10 16.64
C PRO A 91 8.12 16.58 16.40
N SER A 92 9.31 15.95 16.39
CA SER A 92 9.43 14.51 16.23
C SER A 92 8.59 13.73 17.25
N VAL A 93 7.94 12.65 16.79
CA VAL A 93 7.31 11.61 17.63
C VAL A 93 8.12 10.30 17.65
N ALA A 94 9.29 10.28 17.00
CA ALA A 94 10.19 9.15 17.00
C ALA A 94 10.80 8.96 18.40
N ARG A 95 10.91 7.69 18.80
CA ARG A 95 11.55 7.28 20.04
C ARG A 95 13.07 7.12 19.85
N PRO A 96 13.92 7.48 20.83
CA PRO A 96 15.37 7.27 20.75
C PRO A 96 15.76 5.78 20.63
N GLU A 97 14.87 4.87 21.02
CA GLU A 97 15.04 3.42 20.89
C GLU A 97 15.25 2.96 19.44
N ILE A 98 14.84 3.74 18.43
CA ILE A 98 15.11 3.45 17.01
C ILE A 98 16.61 3.21 16.79
N TRP A 99 17.47 4.08 17.31
CA TRP A 99 18.93 3.97 17.10
C TRP A 99 19.59 2.94 18.03
N GLN A 100 18.92 2.55 19.13
CA GLN A 100 19.39 1.49 20.02
C GLN A 100 19.04 0.09 19.48
N ARG A 101 17.91 -0.02 18.76
CA ARG A 101 17.38 -1.26 18.17
C ARG A 101 17.24 -1.12 16.66
N TRP A 102 18.28 -0.59 16.01
CA TRP A 102 18.26 -0.24 14.60
C TRP A 102 17.87 -1.40 13.70
N GLN A 103 18.44 -2.59 13.93
CA GLN A 103 18.13 -3.78 13.14
C GLN A 103 16.63 -4.10 13.15
N GLU A 104 16.00 -4.05 14.33
CA GLU A 104 14.57 -4.34 14.45
C GLU A 104 13.72 -3.27 13.75
N PHE A 105 14.09 -2.00 13.86
CA PHE A 105 13.44 -0.92 13.13
C PHE A 105 13.55 -1.11 11.61
N SER A 106 14.75 -1.43 11.10
CA SER A 106 14.96 -1.69 9.67
C SER A 106 14.24 -2.95 9.21
N ASP A 107 14.13 -3.98 10.04
CA ASP A 107 13.40 -5.21 9.71
C ASP A 107 11.90 -4.93 9.52
N TYR A 108 11.29 -4.09 10.37
CA TYR A 108 9.90 -3.65 10.14
C TYR A 108 9.76 -2.84 8.85
N ALA A 109 10.75 -1.99 8.53
CA ALA A 109 10.76 -1.23 7.30
C ALA A 109 10.78 -2.13 6.06
N ASP A 110 11.71 -3.07 6.05
CA ASP A 110 11.88 -4.02 4.95
C ASP A 110 10.66 -4.94 4.85
N ARG A 111 10.14 -5.41 5.98
CA ARG A 111 8.92 -6.23 6.02
C ARG A 111 7.73 -5.49 5.42
N LEU A 112 7.55 -4.20 5.71
CA LEU A 112 6.49 -3.39 5.12
C LEU A 112 6.61 -3.34 3.59
N SER A 113 7.83 -3.09 3.07
CA SER A 113 8.08 -3.04 1.63
C SER A 113 7.83 -4.40 0.95
N GLN A 114 8.30 -5.49 1.56
CA GLN A 114 8.11 -6.86 1.05
C GLN A 114 6.62 -7.26 1.02
N LEU A 115 5.88 -6.98 2.09
CA LEU A 115 4.43 -7.26 2.14
C LEU A 115 3.66 -6.44 1.11
N ALA A 116 4.07 -5.19 0.87
CA ALA A 116 3.46 -4.34 -0.14
C ALA A 116 3.72 -4.86 -1.56
N ALA A 117 4.96 -5.26 -1.86
CA ALA A 117 5.29 -5.94 -3.12
C ALA A 117 4.46 -7.23 -3.31
N GLU A 118 4.30 -8.01 -2.24
CA GLU A 118 3.50 -9.23 -2.27
C GLU A 118 2.02 -8.92 -2.52
N LEU A 119 1.44 -7.90 -1.87
CA LEU A 119 0.06 -7.49 -2.07
C LEU A 119 -0.17 -7.01 -3.51
N ARG A 120 0.77 -6.26 -4.08
CA ARG A 120 0.72 -5.80 -5.47
C ARG A 120 0.64 -6.98 -6.45
N LEU A 121 1.44 -8.02 -6.24
CA LEU A 121 1.39 -9.25 -7.04
C LEU A 121 0.08 -10.02 -6.82
N ALA A 122 -0.35 -10.17 -5.57
CA ALA A 122 -1.58 -10.89 -5.22
C ALA A 122 -2.84 -10.23 -5.78
N ALA A 123 -2.88 -8.90 -5.86
CA ALA A 123 -4.02 -8.16 -6.39
C ALA A 123 -4.23 -8.44 -7.88
N THR A 124 -3.16 -8.59 -8.66
CA THR A 124 -3.24 -8.76 -10.13
C THR A 124 -3.24 -10.22 -10.57
N ALA A 125 -3.11 -11.16 -9.63
CA ALA A 125 -3.10 -12.59 -9.90
C ALA A 125 -4.42 -13.06 -10.56
N PRO A 126 -4.37 -14.05 -11.48
CA PRO A 126 -5.57 -14.57 -12.14
C PRO A 126 -6.65 -15.05 -11.17
N GLU A 127 -6.27 -15.72 -10.08
CA GLU A 127 -7.19 -16.24 -9.07
C GLU A 127 -7.98 -15.13 -8.35
N ALA A 128 -7.34 -13.99 -8.08
CA ALA A 128 -8.01 -12.83 -7.51
C ALA A 128 -9.07 -12.26 -8.48
N ARG A 129 -8.78 -12.27 -9.79
CA ARG A 129 -9.72 -11.81 -10.82
C ARG A 129 -10.94 -12.72 -11.00
N VAL A 130 -10.77 -14.04 -10.82
CA VAL A 130 -11.90 -14.99 -10.86
C VAL A 130 -12.86 -14.74 -9.70
N THR A 131 -12.35 -14.49 -8.49
CA THR A 131 -13.23 -14.18 -7.34
C THR A 131 -14.00 -12.87 -7.52
N ALA A 132 -13.37 -11.84 -8.09
CA ALA A 132 -14.03 -10.58 -8.39
C ALA A 132 -15.10 -10.73 -9.50
N ALA A 133 -14.85 -11.56 -10.50
CA ALA A 133 -15.81 -11.84 -11.58
C ALA A 133 -17.01 -12.66 -11.08
N GLU A 134 -16.79 -13.67 -10.25
CA GLU A 134 -17.84 -14.51 -9.64
C GLU A 134 -18.76 -13.68 -8.72
N GLN A 135 -18.19 -12.72 -7.98
CA GLN A 135 -18.94 -11.82 -7.09
C GLN A 135 -19.64 -10.66 -7.81
N ALA A 136 -19.25 -10.38 -9.06
CA ALA A 136 -19.88 -9.39 -9.92
C ALA A 136 -21.06 -9.96 -10.73
N LEU A 137 -21.29 -11.28 -10.72
CA LEU A 137 -22.53 -11.83 -11.25
C LEU A 137 -23.70 -11.45 -10.33
N PRO A 138 -24.77 -10.84 -10.86
CA PRO A 138 -25.98 -10.65 -10.06
C PRO A 138 -26.51 -12.02 -9.62
N ALA A 139 -26.89 -12.12 -8.34
CA ALA A 139 -27.56 -13.28 -7.75
C ALA A 139 -29.00 -13.46 -8.29
N THR A 140 -29.17 -13.38 -9.61
CA THR A 140 -30.46 -13.44 -10.30
C THR A 140 -30.37 -14.40 -11.48
N LEU A 141 -29.96 -15.64 -11.22
CA LEU A 141 -30.32 -16.79 -12.06
C LEU A 141 -30.67 -18.02 -11.19
N GLU A 142 -31.27 -17.80 -10.02
CA GLU A 142 -31.93 -18.86 -9.23
C GLU A 142 -33.36 -19.16 -9.74
N GLY A 143 -33.58 -18.98 -11.04
CA GLY A 143 -34.77 -19.49 -11.73
C GLY A 143 -34.47 -20.86 -12.32
N GLU A 144 -35.51 -21.63 -12.62
CA GLU A 144 -35.53 -23.01 -13.16
C GLU A 144 -34.61 -23.30 -14.37
N TRP A 145 -34.01 -22.26 -14.95
CA TRP A 145 -33.02 -22.27 -16.02
C TRP A 145 -31.57 -22.51 -15.52
N GLY A 146 -31.26 -22.27 -14.25
CA GLY A 146 -29.94 -22.52 -13.64
C GLY A 146 -29.65 -23.99 -13.33
N LYS A 147 -30.64 -24.88 -13.51
CA LYS A 147 -30.48 -26.34 -13.38
C LYS A 147 -30.15 -27.03 -14.71
N LEU A 148 -30.16 -26.28 -15.82
CA LEU A 148 -29.81 -26.81 -17.13
C LEU A 148 -28.31 -26.66 -17.31
N ASP A 149 -27.61 -27.79 -17.31
CA ASP A 149 -26.20 -27.85 -17.63
C ASP A 149 -25.96 -27.39 -19.07
N VAL A 150 -25.25 -26.28 -19.21
CA VAL A 150 -24.93 -25.67 -20.50
C VAL A 150 -24.05 -26.61 -21.33
N ALA A 151 -23.25 -27.49 -20.69
CA ALA A 151 -22.46 -28.50 -21.39
C ALA A 151 -23.33 -29.60 -22.02
N ALA A 152 -24.38 -30.04 -21.32
CA ALA A 152 -25.38 -30.96 -21.86
C ALA A 152 -26.18 -30.36 -23.04
N LEU A 153 -26.47 -29.05 -23.01
CA LEU A 153 -27.15 -28.36 -24.12
C LEU A 153 -26.26 -28.13 -25.36
N LEU A 154 -24.95 -27.99 -25.16
CA LEU A 154 -23.97 -27.87 -26.26
C LEU A 154 -23.48 -29.23 -26.77
N GLY A 155 -23.94 -30.34 -26.18
CA GLY A 155 -23.58 -31.70 -26.59
C GLY A 155 -22.12 -32.06 -26.31
N ILE A 156 -21.47 -31.39 -25.36
CA ILE A 156 -20.09 -31.64 -24.94
C ILE A 156 -20.12 -32.41 -23.61
N ALA A 157 -20.82 -33.53 -23.60
CA ALA A 157 -20.77 -34.47 -22.48
C ALA A 157 -19.63 -35.46 -22.77
N ASP A 158 -18.45 -35.21 -22.17
CA ASP A 158 -17.37 -36.19 -22.12
C ASP A 158 -17.66 -37.22 -21.01
N ASP A 159 -17.64 -38.49 -21.41
CA ASP A 159 -17.77 -39.69 -20.57
C ASP A 159 -16.63 -39.75 -19.53
N PRO A 160 -16.87 -40.08 -18.24
CA PRO A 160 -15.81 -40.14 -17.25
C PRO A 160 -15.11 -41.51 -17.28
N GLU A 161 -14.29 -41.76 -18.31
CA GLU A 161 -13.27 -42.80 -18.26
C GLU A 161 -11.91 -42.21 -17.88
N THR A 162 -11.52 -42.50 -16.63
CA THR A 162 -10.14 -42.65 -16.13
C THR A 162 -9.00 -42.11 -17.01
N ILE A 163 -8.72 -40.81 -16.91
CA ILE A 163 -7.36 -40.31 -17.12
C ILE A 163 -6.67 -40.30 -15.76
N ASP A 164 -5.83 -41.32 -15.58
CA ASP A 164 -4.82 -41.41 -14.53
C ASP A 164 -4.02 -40.10 -14.49
N LYS A 165 -4.25 -39.28 -13.46
CA LYS A 165 -3.44 -38.09 -13.18
C LYS A 165 -2.13 -38.55 -12.58
N MET A 166 -1.28 -39.09 -13.45
CA MET A 166 0.14 -39.27 -13.23
C MET A 166 0.74 -37.88 -12.96
N VAL A 167 1.07 -37.68 -11.68
CA VAL A 167 2.00 -36.71 -11.09
C VAL A 167 2.81 -35.91 -12.13
N THR A 168 2.30 -34.74 -12.51
CA THR A 168 3.14 -33.61 -12.91
C THR A 168 3.46 -32.79 -11.66
N GLY A 169 4.41 -33.31 -10.88
CA GLY A 169 5.14 -32.49 -9.92
C GLY A 169 5.95 -31.42 -10.64
N SER A 170 6.05 -30.25 -9.99
CA SER A 170 6.86 -29.08 -10.37
C SER A 170 6.38 -28.26 -11.56
N ILE A 171 5.40 -27.39 -11.29
CA ILE A 171 5.69 -25.96 -11.40
C ILE A 171 5.47 -25.39 -10.01
N GLU A 172 6.49 -24.73 -9.48
CA GLU A 172 6.47 -23.96 -8.24
C GLU A 172 5.13 -23.20 -8.15
N ASN A 173 4.19 -23.71 -7.36
CA ASN A 173 3.02 -22.92 -7.01
C ASN A 173 3.57 -21.87 -6.05
N THR A 174 4.06 -20.75 -6.59
CA THR A 174 4.28 -19.53 -5.83
C THR A 174 2.99 -19.32 -5.06
N PHE A 175 2.98 -19.65 -3.77
CA PHE A 175 1.78 -19.65 -2.97
C PHE A 175 1.37 -18.19 -2.78
N ILE A 176 0.64 -17.64 -3.75
CA ILE A 176 0.15 -16.27 -3.71
C ILE A 176 -0.84 -16.23 -2.55
N ARG A 177 -0.44 -15.57 -1.45
CA ARG A 177 -1.30 -15.44 -0.28
C ARG A 177 -2.51 -14.56 -0.65
N LYS A 178 -3.62 -14.81 0.01
CA LYS A 178 -4.84 -14.00 -0.17
C LYS A 178 -4.53 -12.53 0.15
N PRO A 179 -5.01 -11.57 -0.66
CA PRO A 179 -4.83 -10.14 -0.39
C PRO A 179 -5.27 -9.72 1.02
N THR A 180 -6.32 -10.36 1.56
CA THR A 180 -6.82 -10.14 2.93
C THR A 180 -5.76 -10.47 4.00
N THR A 181 -5.05 -11.59 3.84
CA THR A 181 -4.00 -12.02 4.76
C THR A 181 -2.80 -11.09 4.69
N ILE A 182 -2.39 -10.70 3.48
CA ILE A 182 -1.26 -9.79 3.30
C ILE A 182 -1.58 -8.40 3.87
N PHE A 183 -2.80 -7.89 3.64
CA PHE A 183 -3.25 -6.63 4.23
C PHE A 183 -3.24 -6.67 5.76
N ALA A 184 -3.70 -7.78 6.36
CA ALA A 184 -3.65 -7.95 7.81
C ALA A 184 -2.19 -7.87 8.33
N ASP A 185 -1.25 -8.55 7.67
CA ASP A 185 0.17 -8.49 8.01
C ASP A 185 0.74 -7.07 7.89
N ILE A 186 0.39 -6.31 6.84
CA ILE A 186 0.80 -4.90 6.68
C ILE A 186 0.36 -4.10 7.89
N THR A 187 -0.91 -4.20 8.28
CA THR A 187 -1.43 -3.44 9.44
C THR A 187 -0.75 -3.85 10.75
N ALA A 188 -0.43 -5.14 10.91
CA ALA A 188 0.28 -5.67 12.07
C ALA A 188 1.74 -5.18 12.14
N THR A 189 2.43 -5.09 11.00
CA THR A 189 3.78 -4.49 10.89
C THR A 189 3.75 -3.03 11.30
N CYS A 190 2.78 -2.24 10.81
CA CYS A 190 2.61 -0.84 11.21
C CYS A 190 2.39 -0.69 12.72
N SER A 191 1.48 -1.48 13.30
CA SER A 191 1.18 -1.39 14.74
C SER A 191 2.36 -1.80 15.61
N SER A 192 3.11 -2.85 15.21
CA SER A 192 4.26 -3.34 15.98
C SER A 192 5.41 -2.36 15.95
N CYS A 193 5.70 -1.76 14.79
CA CYS A 193 6.70 -0.71 14.66
C CYS A 193 6.31 0.52 15.49
N HIS A 194 5.06 0.98 15.41
CA HIS A 194 4.60 2.13 16.20
C HIS A 194 4.64 1.87 17.71
N ALA A 195 4.25 0.68 18.16
CA ALA A 195 4.33 0.31 19.58
C ALA A 195 5.77 0.36 20.11
N SER A 196 6.74 -0.09 19.32
CA SER A 196 8.16 -0.08 19.71
C SER A 196 8.81 1.31 19.59
N PHE A 197 8.47 2.09 18.57
CA PHE A 197 9.32 3.19 18.09
C PHE A 197 8.63 4.55 17.94
N ARG A 198 7.35 4.67 18.24
CA ARG A 198 6.59 5.92 18.18
C ARG A 198 5.99 6.28 19.54
N ARG A 199 6.01 7.58 19.87
CA ARG A 199 5.30 8.14 21.03
C ARG A 199 3.80 8.32 20.78
#